data_AF-A0A1Q3TGI3-F1
#
_entry.id   AF-A0A1Q3TGI3-F1
#
_cell.length_a   1.000
_cell.length_b   1.000
_cell.length_c   1.000
_cell.angle_alpha   90.00
_cell.angle_beta   90.00
_cell.angle_gamma   90.00
#
_symmetry.space_group_name_H-M   'P 1'
#
loop_
_entity.id
_entity.type
_entity.pdbx_description
1 polymer ?
#
loop_
_entity_poly.entity_id
_entity_poly.type
_entity_poly.pdbx_seq_one_letter_code
_entity_poly.pdbx_strand_id
1 'polypeptide(L)'
;MKIQIPLRYFIVLFLVACNGLTKDEVKAFIPGTYTRISEHEFGKEYDTLIISEIGGQFEIQRKWKYERVLDDVAQEPEYKQENTTAVYDDRHHLLNEIETGNTISFDQREGFLFIGPTKYKKLK
;
A
#
# COMPACT_ATOMS: atom_id res chain seq x y z
N MET A 1 9.78 -50.87 33.88
CA MET A 1 9.25 -50.92 32.50
C MET A 1 10.03 -49.93 31.65
N LYS A 2 10.79 -50.39 30.66
CA LYS A 2 11.55 -49.52 29.74
C LYS A 2 10.65 -49.17 28.56
N ILE A 3 10.17 -47.94 28.52
CA ILE A 3 9.36 -47.41 27.41
C ILE A 3 10.32 -47.12 26.27
N GLN A 4 10.38 -48.01 25.29
CA GLN A 4 11.11 -47.78 24.04
C GLN A 4 10.16 -47.06 23.09
N ILE A 5 10.28 -45.73 23.01
CA ILE A 5 9.55 -44.91 22.05
C ILE A 5 10.23 -45.13 20.69
N PRO A 6 9.57 -45.77 19.70
CA PRO A 6 10.19 -45.96 18.39
C PRO A 6 10.52 -44.59 17.75
N LEU A 7 11.82 -44.40 17.47
CA LEU A 7 12.46 -43.22 16.86
C LEU A 7 11.72 -42.67 15.61
N ARG A 8 10.87 -43.48 14.97
CA ARG A 8 10.03 -43.12 13.82
C ARG A 8 8.96 -42.07 14.14
N TYR A 9 8.51 -41.94 15.39
CA TYR A 9 7.49 -40.95 15.75
C TYR A 9 8.03 -39.53 15.93
N PHE A 10 9.35 -39.35 16.08
CA PHE A 10 9.95 -38.02 16.24
C PHE A 10 10.08 -37.26 14.91
N ILE A 11 10.11 -37.97 13.78
CA ILE A 11 10.33 -37.39 12.45
C ILE A 11 9.05 -36.74 11.89
N VAL A 12 7.87 -37.18 12.33
CA VAL A 12 6.59 -36.63 11.85
C VAL A 12 6.27 -35.26 12.48
N LEU A 13 6.81 -34.95 13.67
CA LEU A 13 6.58 -33.65 14.31
C LEU A 13 7.34 -32.48 13.67
N PHE A 14 8.41 -32.75 12.89
CA PHE A 14 9.22 -31.69 12.29
C PHE A 14 8.65 -31.12 10.99
N LEU A 15 7.68 -31.78 10.36
CA LEU A 15 7.12 -31.33 9.07
C LEU A 15 5.96 -30.33 9.21
N VAL A 16 5.50 -30.02 10.43
CA VAL A 16 4.36 -29.11 10.67
C VAL A 16 4.84 -27.70 11.12
N ALA A 17 6.14 -27.51 11.35
CA ALA A 17 6.65 -26.29 12.01
C ALA A 17 7.03 -25.11 11.09
N CYS A 18 6.93 -25.22 9.77
CA CYS A 18 7.54 -24.23 8.85
C CYS A 18 6.59 -23.41 7.96
N ASN A 19 5.27 -23.41 8.20
CA ASN A 19 4.34 -22.58 7.40
C ASN A 19 3.95 -21.24 8.05
N GLY A 20 4.52 -20.89 9.20
CA GLY A 20 4.06 -19.75 10.02
C GLY A 20 4.85 -18.44 9.89
N LEU A 21 5.89 -18.37 9.06
CA LEU A 21 6.82 -17.23 9.08
C LEU A 21 7.23 -16.73 7.68
N THR A 22 6.32 -16.75 6.72
CA THR A 22 6.50 -15.96 5.49
C THR A 22 5.97 -14.57 5.76
N LYS A 23 6.86 -13.58 5.89
CA LYS A 23 6.50 -12.16 5.91
C LYS A 23 5.70 -11.89 4.63
N ASP A 24 4.47 -11.40 4.76
CA ASP A 24 3.66 -11.04 3.60
C ASP A 24 4.44 -9.99 2.78
N GLU A 25 4.92 -10.41 1.61
CA GLU A 25 5.74 -9.58 0.72
C GLU A 25 4.97 -8.35 0.24
N VAL A 26 3.64 -8.47 0.08
CA VAL A 26 2.77 -7.34 -0.25
C VAL A 26 2.76 -6.35 0.90
N LYS A 27 2.49 -6.82 2.11
CA LYS A 27 2.44 -5.95 3.29
C LYS A 27 3.76 -5.20 3.50
N ALA A 28 4.89 -5.87 3.28
CA ALA A 28 6.21 -5.27 3.35
C ALA A 28 6.47 -4.23 2.24
N PHE A 29 5.83 -4.37 1.09
CA PHE A 29 5.90 -3.42 -0.02
C PHE A 29 5.04 -2.16 0.21
N ILE A 30 4.01 -2.19 1.07
CA ILE A 30 3.07 -1.06 1.22
C ILE A 30 3.74 0.25 1.65
N PRO A 31 4.58 0.31 2.70
CA PRO A 31 5.14 1.58 3.15
C PRO A 31 6.00 2.26 2.07
N GLY A 32 5.87 3.58 1.94
CA GLY A 32 6.67 4.39 1.01
C GLY A 32 5.93 5.59 0.45
N THR A 33 6.56 6.26 -0.50
CA THR A 33 6.00 7.43 -1.20
C THR A 33 5.59 7.04 -2.61
N TYR A 34 4.36 7.37 -2.98
CA TYR A 34 3.76 7.09 -4.28
C TYR A 34 3.34 8.39 -4.93
N THR A 35 3.59 8.54 -6.22
CA THR A 35 3.30 9.78 -6.94
C THR A 35 2.54 9.50 -8.23
N ARG A 36 1.68 10.43 -8.62
CA ARG A 36 1.17 10.53 -9.98
C ARG A 36 1.24 11.98 -10.45
N ILE A 37 1.32 12.13 -11.76
CA ILE A 37 1.19 13.40 -12.46
C ILE A 37 0.14 13.19 -13.56
N SER A 38 -0.82 14.10 -13.67
CA SER A 38 -1.83 14.11 -14.74
C SER A 38 -1.85 15.49 -15.37
N GLU A 39 -1.99 15.57 -16.69
CA GLU A 39 -2.00 16.82 -17.44
C GLU A 39 -3.15 16.79 -18.45
N HIS A 40 -3.90 17.89 -18.53
CA HIS A 40 -5.06 18.05 -19.41
C HIS A 40 -5.22 19.53 -19.79
N GLU A 41 -6.22 19.85 -20.60
CA GLU A 41 -6.43 21.19 -21.17
C GLU A 41 -6.61 22.32 -20.14
N PHE A 42 -7.04 21.98 -18.92
CA PHE A 42 -7.30 22.93 -17.84
C PHE A 42 -6.16 23.05 -16.82
N GLY A 43 -5.11 22.25 -16.95
CA GLY A 43 -4.03 22.25 -15.99
C GLY A 43 -3.34 20.92 -15.73
N LYS A 44 -2.61 20.89 -14.62
CA LYS A 44 -1.76 19.79 -14.22
C LYS A 44 -1.93 19.46 -12.75
N GLU A 45 -2.11 18.17 -12.46
CA GLU A 45 -2.24 17.62 -11.12
C GLU A 45 -0.96 16.92 -10.71
N TYR A 46 -0.53 17.17 -9.48
CA TYR A 46 0.53 16.42 -8.80
C TYR A 46 -0.07 15.86 -7.53
N ASP A 47 -0.08 14.53 -7.40
CA ASP A 47 -0.65 13.87 -6.24
C ASP A 47 0.38 12.90 -5.65
N THR A 48 0.63 13.05 -4.36
CA THR A 48 1.59 12.27 -3.60
C THR A 48 0.92 11.62 -2.42
N LEU A 49 1.04 10.30 -2.33
CA LEU A 49 0.64 9.50 -1.17
C LEU A 49 1.91 9.10 -0.41
N ILE A 50 1.90 9.29 0.90
CA ILE A 50 2.93 8.81 1.81
C ILE A 50 2.25 7.80 2.74
N ILE A 51 2.66 6.55 2.67
CA ILE A 51 2.08 5.46 3.45
C ILE A 51 3.10 4.97 4.47
N SER A 52 2.70 4.94 5.75
CA SER A 52 3.51 4.47 6.86
C SER A 52 2.75 3.50 7.75
N GLU A 53 3.43 2.53 8.33
CA GLU A 53 2.83 1.60 9.28
C GLU A 53 2.73 2.26 10.67
N ILE A 54 1.54 2.20 11.28
CA ILE A 54 1.26 2.74 12.62
C ILE A 54 0.43 1.74 13.44
N GLY A 55 1.02 1.18 14.49
CA GLY A 55 0.26 0.36 15.47
C GLY A 55 -0.52 -0.83 14.87
N GLY A 56 -0.03 -1.44 13.80
CA GLY A 56 -0.70 -2.55 13.10
C GLY A 56 -1.70 -2.12 12.01
N GLN A 57 -1.83 -0.82 11.77
CA GLN A 57 -2.56 -0.20 10.67
C GLN A 57 -1.60 0.59 9.78
N PHE A 58 -2.15 1.28 8.78
CA PHE A 58 -1.40 2.20 7.94
C PHE A 58 -1.98 3.61 8.05
N GLU A 59 -1.10 4.59 8.13
CA GLU A 59 -1.42 6.00 7.93
C GLU A 59 -1.11 6.35 6.48
N ILE A 60 -2.01 7.09 5.84
CA ILE A 60 -1.86 7.59 4.49
C ILE A 60 -2.00 9.10 4.54
N GLN A 61 -0.91 9.79 4.23
CA GLN A 61 -0.90 11.22 4.01
C GLN A 61 -0.93 11.50 2.50
N ARG A 62 -1.99 12.16 2.04
CA ARG A 62 -2.16 12.60 0.66
C ARG A 62 -1.88 14.09 0.54
N LYS A 63 -1.04 14.46 -0.42
CA LYS A 63 -0.71 15.85 -0.78
C LYS A 63 -1.03 16.06 -2.25
N TRP A 64 -1.88 17.03 -2.53
CA TRP A 64 -2.30 17.40 -3.87
C TRP A 64 -1.89 18.84 -4.18
N LYS A 65 -1.33 19.04 -5.38
CA LYS A 65 -1.14 20.34 -6.02
C LYS A 65 -1.90 20.35 -7.35
N TYR A 66 -2.67 21.40 -7.61
CA TYR A 66 -3.29 21.64 -8.91
C TYR A 66 -2.81 22.96 -9.51
N GLU A 67 -2.16 22.89 -10.67
CA GLU A 67 -1.76 24.03 -11.47
C GLU A 67 -2.86 24.28 -12.50
N ARG A 68 -3.67 25.33 -12.33
CA ARG A 68 -4.76 25.67 -13.26
C ARG A 68 -4.25 26.59 -14.39
N VAL A 69 -4.73 26.33 -15.60
CA VAL A 69 -4.61 27.23 -16.75
C VAL A 69 -6.00 27.73 -17.12
N LEU A 70 -6.15 29.05 -17.27
CA LEU A 70 -7.39 29.70 -17.71
C LEU A 70 -7.04 30.70 -18.81
N ASP A 71 -7.66 30.58 -19.97
CA ASP A 71 -7.40 31.43 -21.14
C ASP A 71 -5.90 31.52 -21.51
N ASP A 72 -5.20 30.38 -21.49
CA ASP A 72 -3.75 30.25 -21.69
C ASP A 72 -2.87 30.98 -20.65
N VAL A 73 -3.47 31.45 -19.55
CA VAL A 73 -2.77 32.10 -18.44
C VAL A 73 -2.70 31.17 -17.22
N ALA A 74 -1.48 30.89 -16.77
CA ALA A 74 -1.24 30.14 -15.53
C ALA A 74 -1.77 30.91 -14.31
N GLN A 75 -2.52 30.21 -13.46
CA GLN A 75 -3.08 30.75 -12.23
C GLN A 75 -2.25 30.32 -11.01
N GLU A 76 -2.51 30.95 -9.86
CA GLU A 76 -1.93 30.53 -8.59
C GLU A 76 -2.32 29.06 -8.28
N PRO A 77 -1.37 28.17 -7.94
CA PRO A 77 -1.68 26.76 -7.69
C PRO A 77 -2.52 26.55 -6.43
N GLU A 78 -3.40 25.56 -6.47
CA GLU A 78 -4.13 25.07 -5.30
C GLU A 78 -3.36 23.94 -4.61
N TYR A 79 -3.43 23.91 -3.27
CA TYR A 79 -2.81 22.86 -2.45
C TYR A 79 -3.83 22.26 -1.49
N LYS A 80 -3.83 20.94 -1.36
CA LYS A 80 -4.63 20.21 -0.38
C LYS A 80 -3.81 19.13 0.30
N GLN A 81 -4.07 18.91 1.59
CA GLN A 81 -3.53 17.79 2.33
C GLN A 81 -4.66 17.07 3.08
N GLU A 82 -4.62 15.75 3.05
CA GLU A 82 -5.55 14.87 3.76
C GLU A 82 -4.75 13.75 4.46
N ASN A 83 -5.19 13.36 5.64
CA ASN A 83 -4.65 12.21 6.35
C ASN A 83 -5.81 11.22 6.58
N THR A 84 -5.56 9.94 6.33
CA THR A 84 -6.52 8.84 6.51
C THR A 84 -5.79 7.64 7.08
N THR A 85 -6.54 6.71 7.66
CA THR A 85 -6.03 5.46 8.18
C THR A 85 -6.55 4.30 7.35
N ALA A 86 -5.81 3.21 7.29
CA ALA A 86 -6.20 2.05 6.49
C ALA A 86 -5.84 0.73 7.16
N VAL A 87 -6.67 -0.28 6.90
CA VAL A 87 -6.50 -1.64 7.38
C VAL A 87 -6.13 -2.56 6.23
N TYR A 88 -5.08 -3.34 6.43
CA TYR A 88 -4.64 -4.32 5.44
C TYR A 88 -5.45 -5.62 5.57
N ASP A 89 -5.96 -6.10 4.44
CA ASP A 89 -6.64 -7.37 4.30
C ASP A 89 -5.65 -8.43 3.79
N ASP A 90 -5.17 -9.27 4.70
CA ASP A 90 -4.20 -10.33 4.39
C ASP A 90 -4.76 -11.37 3.40
N ARG A 91 -6.09 -11.49 3.24
CA ARG A 91 -6.70 -12.51 2.35
C ARG A 91 -6.71 -12.06 0.89
N HIS A 92 -6.96 -10.78 0.66
CA HIS A 92 -7.08 -10.21 -0.67
C HIS A 92 -5.86 -9.36 -1.07
N HIS A 93 -4.93 -9.14 -0.14
CA HIS A 93 -3.75 -8.29 -0.33
C HIS A 93 -4.12 -6.85 -0.72
N LEU A 94 -5.15 -6.32 -0.04
CA LEU A 94 -5.71 -4.99 -0.27
C LEU A 94 -5.54 -4.12 0.96
N LEU A 95 -5.38 -2.82 0.76
CA LEU A 95 -5.40 -1.83 1.82
C LEU A 95 -6.72 -1.04 1.74
N ASN A 96 -7.51 -1.02 2.81
CA ASN A 96 -8.82 -0.39 2.84
C ASN A 96 -8.79 0.85 3.73
N GLU A 97 -8.99 2.02 3.13
CA GLU A 97 -9.07 3.30 3.85
C GLU A 97 -10.36 3.37 4.69
N ILE A 98 -10.24 3.80 5.94
CA ILE A 98 -11.34 3.82 6.91
C ILE A 98 -12.26 5.02 6.64
N GLU A 99 -11.70 6.20 6.38
CA GLU A 99 -12.46 7.45 6.27
C GLU A 99 -13.13 7.63 4.90
N THR A 100 -12.47 7.21 3.83
CA THR A 100 -12.95 7.37 2.45
C THR A 100 -13.68 6.14 1.92
N GLY A 101 -13.42 4.96 2.50
CA GLY A 101 -13.87 3.67 1.99
C GLY A 101 -13.15 3.21 0.71
N ASN A 102 -12.06 3.87 0.32
CA ASN A 102 -11.30 3.45 -0.85
C ASN A 102 -10.61 2.10 -0.60
N THR A 103 -10.54 1.30 -1.65
CA THR A 103 -9.71 0.10 -1.71
C THR A 103 -8.47 0.36 -2.56
N ILE A 104 -7.33 -0.01 -2.02
CA ILE A 104 -6.01 0.20 -2.61
C ILE A 104 -5.38 -1.17 -2.92
N SER A 105 -4.90 -1.32 -4.15
CA SER A 105 -4.21 -2.54 -4.62
C SER A 105 -2.79 -2.22 -5.07
N PHE A 106 -1.94 -3.25 -5.15
CA PHE A 106 -0.50 -3.09 -5.37
C PHE A 106 -0.01 -4.02 -6.48
N ASP A 107 0.84 -3.49 -7.36
CA ASP A 107 1.69 -4.27 -8.25
C ASP A 107 3.15 -4.08 -7.80
N GLN A 108 3.64 -5.05 -7.03
CA GLN A 108 5.00 -5.00 -6.46
C GLN A 108 6.08 -5.13 -7.53
N ARG A 109 5.82 -5.88 -8.59
CA ARG A 109 6.80 -6.16 -9.65
C ARG A 109 7.15 -4.88 -10.37
N GLU A 110 6.10 -4.12 -10.68
CA GLU A 110 6.23 -2.87 -11.41
C GLU A 110 6.31 -1.65 -10.47
N GLY A 111 6.17 -1.83 -9.16
CA GLY A 111 6.29 -0.76 -8.18
C GLY A 111 5.12 0.24 -8.26
N PHE A 112 3.89 -0.23 -8.41
CA PHE A 112 2.69 0.60 -8.53
C PHE A 112 1.69 0.35 -7.40
N LEU A 113 0.94 1.40 -7.08
CA LEU A 113 -0.26 1.39 -6.24
C LEU A 113 -1.44 1.86 -7.10
N PHE A 114 -2.62 1.31 -6.84
CA PHE A 114 -3.86 1.69 -7.52
C PHE A 114 -4.96 2.03 -6.53
N ILE A 115 -5.64 3.15 -6.77
CA ILE A 115 -6.91 3.51 -6.13
C ILE A 115 -7.98 3.53 -7.22
N GLY A 116 -8.76 2.46 -7.31
CA GLY A 116 -9.61 2.20 -8.48
C GLY A 116 -8.79 2.22 -9.78
N PRO A 117 -9.14 3.02 -10.81
CA PRO A 117 -8.36 3.13 -12.04
C PRO A 117 -7.11 4.03 -11.91
N THR A 118 -6.97 4.75 -10.79
CA THR A 118 -5.89 5.74 -10.60
C THR A 118 -4.59 5.03 -10.23
N LYS A 119 -3.56 5.21 -11.06
CA LYS A 119 -2.25 4.59 -10.89
C LYS A 119 -1.23 5.56 -10.29
N TYR A 120 -0.49 5.10 -9.28
CA TYR A 120 0.62 5.81 -8.66
C TYR A 120 1.90 5.00 -8.74
N LYS A 121 3.01 5.65 -9.06
CA LYS A 121 4.35 5.05 -9.06
C LYS A 121 4.99 5.22 -7.69
N LYS A 122 5.46 4.12 -7.11
CA LYS A 122 6.31 4.16 -5.93
C LYS A 122 7.65 4.80 -6.27
N LEU A 123 8.08 5.77 -5.48
CA LEU A 123 9.45 6.29 -5.54
C LEU A 123 10.41 5.23 -4.97
N LYS A 124 11.58 5.08 -5.62
CA LYS A 124 12.56 4.03 -5.34
C LYS A 124 12.86 3.87 -3.85
#